data_AF-A0A952PK23-F1
#
_entry.id   AF-A0A952PK23-F1
#
_cell.length_a   1.000
_cell.length_b   1.000
_cell.length_c   1.000
_cell.angle_alpha   90.00
_cell.angle_beta   90.00
_cell.angle_gamma   90.00
#
_symmetry.space_group_name_H-M   'P 1'
#
loop_
_entity.id
_entity.type
_entity.pdbx_description
1 polymer ?
#
loop_
_entity_poly.entity_id
_entity_poly.type
_entity_poly.pdbx_seq_one_letter_code
_entity_poly.pdbx_strand_id
1 'polypeptide(L)'
;MSSKGNSKGKIPTELKVMERLTLVEQFIAKLKLDFDASGFRKSRIVENGIASGLAAIDKAVELIADEEFKDADTACKVAWLHAHFARGLFDAETTEHYLGEGVFLELGDLPDSEWRQFAAEELSELQEEIVNLRAEIKEQSNKSA
;
A
#
# COMPACT_ATOMS: atom_id res chain seq x y z
N MET A 1 -38.31 -20.47 -33.37
CA MET A 1 -38.08 -19.28 -32.52
C MET A 1 -37.23 -19.71 -31.34
N SER A 2 -35.94 -19.41 -31.39
CA SER A 2 -34.98 -19.81 -30.35
C SER A 2 -35.11 -18.85 -29.17
N SER A 3 -35.61 -19.37 -28.05
CA SER A 3 -35.70 -18.65 -26.78
C SER A 3 -34.28 -18.32 -26.31
N LYS A 4 -33.89 -17.05 -26.44
CA LYS A 4 -32.70 -16.47 -25.80
C LYS A 4 -32.88 -16.59 -24.28
N GLY A 5 -32.28 -17.63 -23.70
CA GLY A 5 -32.11 -17.74 -22.26
C GLY A 5 -31.16 -16.66 -21.78
N ASN A 6 -31.72 -15.62 -21.17
CA ASN A 6 -30.98 -14.64 -20.37
C ASN A 6 -30.13 -15.40 -19.34
N SER A 7 -28.81 -15.30 -19.42
CA SER A 7 -27.88 -15.80 -18.39
C SER A 7 -28.01 -14.94 -17.13
N LYS A 8 -29.10 -15.10 -16.39
CA LYS A 8 -29.17 -14.66 -14.99
C LYS A 8 -28.04 -15.38 -14.26
N GLY A 9 -27.10 -14.60 -13.73
CA GLY A 9 -25.91 -15.11 -13.06
C GLY A 9 -26.29 -16.20 -12.07
N LYS A 10 -25.73 -17.41 -12.24
CA LYS A 10 -25.95 -18.51 -11.32
C LYS A 10 -25.54 -18.05 -9.93
N ILE A 11 -26.43 -18.22 -8.95
CA ILE A 11 -26.11 -17.98 -7.54
C ILE A 11 -24.87 -18.83 -7.21
N PRO A 12 -23.79 -18.22 -6.69
CA PRO A 12 -22.60 -18.95 -6.29
C PRO A 12 -22.97 -20.03 -5.28
N THR A 13 -22.44 -21.24 -5.47
CA THR A 13 -22.54 -22.30 -4.47
C THR A 13 -21.58 -22.01 -3.33
N GLU A 14 -21.94 -22.38 -2.11
CA GLU A 14 -21.09 -22.26 -0.90
C GLU A 14 -19.64 -22.68 -1.16
N LEU A 15 -19.42 -23.88 -1.72
CA LEU A 15 -18.09 -24.40 -2.06
C LEU A 15 -17.26 -23.43 -2.92
N LYS A 16 -17.89 -22.77 -3.91
CA LYS A 16 -17.20 -21.83 -4.79
C LYS A 16 -16.85 -20.52 -4.08
N VAL A 17 -17.71 -20.09 -3.16
CA VAL A 17 -17.43 -18.89 -2.36
C VAL A 17 -16.29 -19.19 -1.39
N MET A 18 -16.30 -20.36 -0.74
CA MET A 18 -15.20 -20.80 0.12
C MET A 18 -13.86 -20.95 -0.62
N GLU A 19 -13.86 -21.55 -1.82
CA GLU A 19 -12.65 -21.63 -2.66
C GLU A 19 -12.07 -20.24 -2.98
N ARG A 20 -12.95 -19.29 -3.34
CA ARG A 20 -12.54 -17.90 -3.61
C ARG A 20 -12.01 -17.23 -2.36
N LEU A 21 -12.73 -17.35 -1.24
CA LEU A 21 -12.34 -16.76 0.02
C LEU A 21 -10.96 -17.22 0.45
N THR A 22 -10.73 -18.54 0.40
CA THR A 22 -9.44 -19.16 0.75
C THR A 22 -8.29 -18.61 -0.12
N LEU A 23 -8.52 -18.47 -1.43
CA LEU A 23 -7.52 -17.90 -2.34
C LEU A 23 -7.19 -16.44 -2.01
N VAL A 24 -8.21 -15.63 -1.74
CA VAL A 24 -8.02 -14.22 -1.39
C VAL A 24 -7.31 -14.08 -0.05
N GLU A 25 -7.68 -14.89 0.94
CA GLU A 25 -7.06 -14.92 2.26
C GLU A 25 -5.57 -15.28 2.17
N GLN A 26 -5.22 -16.34 1.43
CA GLN A 26 -3.83 -16.73 1.20
C GLN A 26 -3.04 -15.63 0.49
N PHE A 27 -3.65 -14.96 -0.47
CA PHE A 27 -3.02 -13.87 -1.20
C PHE A 27 -2.75 -12.66 -0.30
N ILE A 28 -3.72 -12.25 0.52
CA ILE A 28 -3.56 -11.15 1.49
C ILE A 28 -2.53 -11.52 2.55
N ALA A 29 -2.56 -12.75 3.07
CA ALA A 29 -1.60 -13.22 4.05
C ALA A 29 -0.16 -13.15 3.52
N LYS A 30 0.05 -13.56 2.27
CA LYS A 30 1.36 -13.44 1.60
C LYS A 30 1.77 -11.99 1.39
N LEU A 31 0.86 -11.14 0.90
CA LEU A 31 1.13 -9.71 0.73
C LEU A 31 1.51 -9.06 2.06
N LYS A 32 0.79 -9.36 3.13
CA LYS A 32 1.08 -8.84 4.47
C LYS A 32 2.45 -9.29 4.96
N LEU A 33 2.82 -10.55 4.77
CA LEU A 33 4.14 -11.05 5.14
C LEU A 33 5.26 -10.34 4.36
N ASP A 34 5.09 -10.19 3.04
CA ASP A 34 6.07 -9.48 2.19
C ASP A 34 6.19 -8.00 2.59
N PHE A 35 5.06 -7.35 2.87
CA PHE A 35 5.00 -5.97 3.36
C PHE A 35 5.58 -5.82 4.76
N ASP A 36 5.40 -6.80 5.64
CA ASP A 36 5.96 -6.78 6.99
C ASP A 36 7.47 -6.98 6.98
N ALA A 37 7.97 -7.83 6.07
CA ALA A 37 9.38 -8.13 5.88
C ALA A 37 10.13 -7.08 5.04
N SER A 38 9.44 -6.11 4.43
CA SER A 38 10.12 -5.07 3.65
C SER A 38 10.99 -4.20 4.57
N GLY A 39 12.24 -3.99 4.15
CA GLY A 39 13.22 -3.17 4.87
C GLY A 39 13.16 -1.68 4.51
N PHE A 40 12.25 -1.29 3.61
CA PHE A 40 12.07 0.08 3.15
C PHE A 40 10.77 0.69 3.69
N ARG A 41 10.58 2.00 3.50
CA ARG A 41 9.43 2.73 4.04
C ARG A 41 8.12 2.13 3.53
N LYS A 42 7.19 1.90 4.45
CA LYS A 42 5.91 1.22 4.21
C LYS A 42 4.82 2.24 3.90
N SER A 43 4.26 2.18 2.70
CA SER A 43 3.18 3.08 2.30
C SER A 43 1.89 2.81 3.05
N ARG A 44 1.27 3.90 3.53
CA ARG A 44 -0.04 3.84 4.19
C ARG A 44 -1.15 3.36 3.24
N ILE A 45 -0.99 3.53 1.92
CA ILE A 45 -1.99 3.06 0.96
C ILE A 45 -1.98 1.53 0.87
N VAL A 46 -0.79 0.91 0.85
CA VAL A 46 -0.66 -0.55 0.87
C VAL A 46 -1.23 -1.11 2.18
N GLU A 47 -0.88 -0.50 3.32
CA GLU A 47 -1.40 -0.89 4.63
C GLU A 47 -2.94 -0.80 4.69
N ASN A 48 -3.52 0.32 4.25
CA ASN A 48 -4.97 0.50 4.19
C ASN A 48 -5.65 -0.51 3.24
N GLY A 49 -5.00 -0.85 2.13
CA GLY A 49 -5.49 -1.86 1.20
C GLY A 49 -5.52 -3.26 1.82
N ILE A 50 -4.47 -3.64 2.57
CA ILE A 50 -4.43 -4.90 3.33
C ILE A 50 -5.54 -4.92 4.38
N ALA A 51 -5.68 -3.85 5.18
CA ALA A 51 -6.71 -3.75 6.21
C ALA A 51 -8.13 -3.82 5.64
N SER A 52 -8.39 -3.11 4.53
CA SER A 52 -9.69 -3.14 3.85
C SER A 52 -9.99 -4.52 3.24
N GLY A 53 -8.97 -5.19 2.71
CA GLY A 53 -9.09 -6.56 2.20
C GLY A 53 -9.45 -7.56 3.30
N LEU A 54 -8.81 -7.48 4.47
CA LEU A 54 -9.11 -8.31 5.63
C LEU A 54 -10.54 -8.06 6.14
N ALA A 55 -10.96 -6.80 6.27
CA ALA A 55 -12.33 -6.48 6.69
C ALA A 55 -13.39 -7.02 5.71
N ALA A 56 -13.08 -7.05 4.41
CA ALA A 56 -13.95 -7.63 3.40
C ALA A 56 -13.97 -9.18 3.45
N ILE A 57 -12.87 -9.82 3.87
CA ILE A 57 -12.85 -11.27 4.17
C ILE A 57 -13.74 -11.56 5.37
N ASP A 58 -13.60 -10.82 6.47
CA ASP A 58 -14.42 -11.03 7.68
C ASP A 58 -15.90 -10.91 7.35
N LYS A 59 -16.28 -9.89 6.58
CA LYS A 59 -17.64 -9.73 6.08
C LYS A 59 -18.09 -10.91 5.20
N ALA A 60 -17.22 -11.45 4.35
CA ALA A 60 -17.56 -12.61 3.54
C ALA A 60 -17.79 -13.86 4.39
N VAL A 61 -17.03 -14.05 5.48
CA VAL A 61 -17.21 -15.15 6.44
C VAL A 61 -18.57 -15.03 7.13
N GLU A 62 -18.92 -13.84 7.62
CA GLU A 62 -20.23 -13.58 8.23
C GLU A 62 -21.38 -13.93 7.28
N LEU A 63 -21.30 -13.46 6.02
CA LEU A 63 -22.33 -13.72 5.01
C LEU A 63 -22.41 -15.20 4.59
N ILE A 64 -21.31 -15.96 4.66
CA ILE A 64 -21.35 -17.41 4.45
C ILE A 64 -22.09 -18.09 5.60
N ALA A 65 -21.84 -17.67 6.84
CA ALA A 65 -22.50 -18.23 8.02
C ALA A 65 -24.02 -17.99 8.00
N ASP A 66 -24.46 -16.87 7.42
CA ASP A 66 -25.88 -16.53 7.22
C ASP A 66 -26.48 -17.11 5.91
N GLU A 67 -25.75 -17.98 5.20
CA GLU A 67 -26.15 -18.58 3.90
C GLU A 67 -26.40 -17.56 2.77
N GLU A 68 -25.93 -16.32 2.92
CA GLU A 68 -26.02 -15.23 1.92
C GLU A 68 -24.91 -15.32 0.85
N PHE A 69 -24.85 -16.45 0.12
CA PHE A 69 -23.73 -16.77 -0.77
C PHE A 69 -23.47 -15.78 -1.91
N LYS A 70 -24.49 -15.06 -2.36
CA LYS A 70 -24.34 -14.05 -3.41
C LYS A 70 -23.62 -12.80 -2.91
N ASP A 71 -23.95 -12.37 -1.69
CA ASP A 71 -23.36 -11.20 -1.07
C ASP A 71 -21.97 -11.54 -0.52
N ALA A 72 -21.79 -12.75 0.00
CA ALA A 72 -20.47 -13.30 0.33
C ALA A 72 -19.52 -13.34 -0.88
N ASP A 73 -19.99 -13.77 -2.05
CA ASP A 73 -19.21 -13.74 -3.29
C ASP A 73 -18.83 -12.32 -3.71
N THR A 74 -19.71 -11.35 -3.45
CA THR A 74 -19.42 -9.94 -3.72
C THR A 74 -18.37 -9.41 -2.76
N ALA A 75 -18.46 -9.74 -1.47
CA ALA A 75 -17.45 -9.41 -0.48
C ALA A 75 -16.08 -10.03 -0.82
N CYS A 76 -16.03 -11.29 -1.28
CA CYS A 76 -14.80 -11.92 -1.77
C CYS A 76 -14.16 -11.14 -2.93
N LYS A 77 -14.96 -10.65 -3.89
CA LYS A 77 -14.47 -9.85 -5.01
C LYS A 77 -13.93 -8.48 -4.56
N VAL A 78 -14.59 -7.86 -3.58
CA VAL A 78 -14.13 -6.59 -2.98
C VAL A 78 -12.80 -6.82 -2.25
N ALA A 79 -12.68 -7.88 -1.46
CA ALA A 79 -11.43 -8.27 -0.82
C ALA A 79 -10.30 -8.48 -1.84
N TRP A 80 -10.58 -9.20 -2.94
CA TRP A 80 -9.63 -9.40 -4.03
C TRP A 80 -9.19 -8.09 -4.67
N LEU A 81 -10.12 -7.15 -4.91
CA LEU A 81 -9.81 -5.85 -5.49
C LEU A 81 -8.82 -5.06 -4.62
N HIS A 82 -9.10 -4.97 -3.32
CA HIS A 82 -8.20 -4.30 -2.37
C HIS A 82 -6.84 -4.97 -2.30
N ALA A 83 -6.81 -6.29 -2.22
CA ALA A 83 -5.57 -7.05 -2.15
C ALA A 83 -4.71 -6.88 -3.41
N HIS A 84 -5.32 -7.02 -4.59
CA HIS A 84 -4.63 -6.92 -5.86
C HIS A 84 -4.11 -5.49 -6.10
N PHE A 85 -4.89 -4.47 -5.73
CA PHE A 85 -4.46 -3.08 -5.82
C PHE A 85 -3.28 -2.80 -4.88
N ALA A 86 -3.38 -3.23 -3.61
CA ALA A 86 -2.31 -3.08 -2.63
C ALA A 86 -1.03 -3.82 -3.08
N ARG A 87 -1.16 -5.00 -3.69
CA ARG A 87 -0.02 -5.72 -4.24
C ARG A 87 0.64 -4.97 -5.39
N GLY A 88 -0.14 -4.43 -6.31
CA GLY A 88 0.39 -3.65 -7.44
C GLY A 88 1.16 -2.42 -6.98
N LEU A 89 0.66 -1.73 -5.96
CA LEU A 89 1.39 -0.63 -5.32
C LEU A 89 2.67 -1.14 -4.66
N PHE A 90 2.59 -2.15 -3.81
CA PHE A 90 3.76 -2.71 -3.13
C PHE A 90 4.87 -3.15 -4.10
N ASP A 91 4.51 -3.79 -5.21
CA ASP A 91 5.48 -4.21 -6.23
C ASP A 91 6.10 -2.99 -6.95
N ALA A 92 5.33 -1.92 -7.18
CA ALA A 92 5.85 -0.66 -7.71
C ALA A 92 6.80 0.02 -6.72
N GLU A 93 6.44 0.09 -5.44
CA GLU A 93 7.26 0.63 -4.36
C GLU A 93 8.57 -0.12 -4.21
N THR A 94 8.49 -1.45 -4.28
CA THR A 94 9.66 -2.34 -4.27
C THR A 94 10.58 -2.04 -5.47
N THR A 95 9.99 -1.86 -6.65
CA THR A 95 10.74 -1.57 -7.88
C THR A 95 11.41 -0.20 -7.81
N GLU A 96 10.71 0.83 -7.34
CA GLU A 96 11.30 2.16 -7.13
C GLU A 96 12.41 2.12 -6.09
N HIS A 97 12.25 1.38 -5.00
CA HIS A 97 13.31 1.24 -4.00
C HIS A 97 14.59 0.64 -4.60
N TYR A 98 14.46 -0.41 -5.43
CA TYR A 98 15.61 -1.03 -6.10
C TYR A 98 16.23 -0.15 -7.19
N LEU A 99 15.46 0.71 -7.85
CA LEU A 99 15.94 1.55 -8.97
C LEU A 99 16.39 2.96 -8.55
N GLY A 100 15.79 3.52 -7.49
CA GLY A 100 15.89 4.92 -7.10
C GLY A 100 16.89 5.23 -5.98
N GLU A 101 17.81 4.30 -5.68
CA GLU A 101 18.83 4.45 -4.62
C GLU A 101 18.25 4.84 -3.23
N GLY A 102 16.98 4.55 -2.97
CA GLY A 102 16.30 4.87 -1.71
C GLY A 102 15.53 6.20 -1.67
N VAL A 103 15.51 7.00 -2.75
CA VAL A 103 14.66 8.20 -2.84
C VAL A 103 13.25 7.80 -3.30
N PHE A 104 12.28 7.87 -2.39
CA PHE A 104 10.91 7.39 -2.59
C PHE A 104 9.94 8.53 -2.92
N LEU A 105 9.14 8.38 -3.98
CA LEU A 105 8.11 9.35 -4.36
C LEU A 105 6.78 8.94 -3.74
N GLU A 106 6.45 9.51 -2.58
CA GLU A 106 5.25 9.13 -1.83
C GLU A 106 3.97 9.60 -2.57
N LEU A 107 3.23 8.66 -3.14
CA LEU A 107 1.87 8.90 -3.62
C LEU A 107 0.90 8.79 -2.42
N GLY A 108 0.86 9.81 -1.55
CA GLY A 108 -0.05 9.80 -0.41
C GLY A 108 -0.15 11.15 0.30
N ASP A 109 -1.26 11.35 1.01
CA ASP A 109 -1.40 12.47 1.94
C ASP A 109 -0.47 12.22 3.13
N LEU A 110 0.74 12.78 3.06
CA LEU A 110 1.61 12.94 4.21
C LEU A 110 0.77 13.56 5.34
N PRO A 111 0.64 12.92 6.52
CA PRO A 111 0.12 13.65 7.68
C PRO A 111 0.97 14.91 7.81
N ASP A 112 0.31 16.07 7.90
CA ASP A 112 0.90 17.42 7.84
C ASP A 112 2.11 17.66 8.78
N SER A 113 2.37 16.72 9.70
CA SER A 113 3.43 16.75 10.70
C SER A 113 4.76 16.13 10.28
N GLU A 114 4.80 15.06 9.48
CA GLU A 114 6.05 14.30 9.26
C GLU A 114 7.01 15.01 8.29
N TRP A 115 6.48 15.55 7.19
CA TRP A 115 7.31 16.26 6.21
C TRP A 115 7.90 17.56 6.77
N ARG A 116 7.22 18.19 7.74
CA ARG A 116 7.69 19.43 8.38
C ARG A 116 8.86 19.17 9.31
N GLN A 117 8.87 18.03 10.00
CA GLN A 117 9.98 17.64 10.87
C GLN A 117 11.21 17.29 10.02
N PHE A 118 11.01 16.46 8.98
CA PHE A 118 12.07 16.14 8.02
C PHE A 118 12.63 17.40 7.33
N ALA A 119 11.76 18.29 6.82
CA ALA A 119 12.19 19.53 6.20
C ALA A 119 12.91 20.47 7.16
N ALA A 120 12.55 20.48 8.45
CA ALA A 120 13.21 21.30 9.46
C ALA A 120 14.61 20.77 9.81
N GLU A 121 14.80 19.45 9.88
CA GLU A 121 16.11 18.83 10.08
C GLU A 121 17.04 19.10 8.89
N GLU A 122 16.58 18.84 7.66
CA GLU A 122 17.35 19.11 6.44
C GLU A 122 17.72 20.59 6.27
N LEU A 123 16.78 21.51 6.58
CA LEU A 123 17.07 22.95 6.56
C LEU A 123 18.09 23.35 7.64
N SER A 124 18.08 22.69 8.79
CA SER A 124 19.04 22.94 9.86
C SER A 124 20.44 22.52 9.45
N GLU A 125 20.58 21.33 8.84
CA GLU A 125 21.86 20.82 8.33
C GLU A 125 22.43 21.71 7.23
N LEU A 126 21.59 22.10 6.25
CA LEU A 126 21.98 23.05 5.20
C LEU A 126 22.39 24.41 5.77
N GLN A 127 21.72 24.88 6.82
CA GLN A 127 22.07 26.13 7.46
C GLN A 127 23.43 26.05 8.19
N GLU A 128 23.75 24.91 8.79
CA GLU A 128 25.04 24.64 9.43
C GLU A 128 26.17 24.56 8.39
N GLU A 129 25.93 23.89 7.26
CA GLU A 129 26.88 23.89 6.12
C GLU A 129 27.12 25.29 5.56
N ILE A 130 26.08 26.10 5.38
CA ILE A 130 26.23 27.49 4.92
C ILE A 130 27.08 28.32 5.89
N VAL A 131 26.91 28.12 7.20
CA VAL A 131 27.72 28.82 8.21
C VAL A 131 29.18 28.38 8.13
N ASN A 132 29.44 27.08 7.99
CA ASN A 132 30.79 26.54 7.85
C ASN A 132 31.47 27.03 6.58
N LEU A 133 30.78 26.99 5.43
CA LEU A 133 31.28 27.52 4.15
C LEU A 133 31.59 29.01 4.24
N ARG A 134 30.75 29.81 4.93
CA ARG A 134 31.01 31.24 5.14
C ARG A 134 32.24 31.46 6.03
N ALA A 135 32.47 30.61 7.03
CA ALA A 135 33.65 30.67 7.87
C ALA A 135 34.91 30.34 7.06
N GLU A 136 34.87 29.30 6.23
CA GLU A 136 35.97 28.91 5.33
C GLU A 136 36.30 30.02 4.32
N ILE A 137 35.28 30.63 3.69
CA ILE A 137 35.48 31.75 2.75
C ILE A 137 36.16 32.92 3.46
N LYS A 138 35.75 33.23 4.70
CA LYS A 138 36.33 34.33 5.49
C LYS A 138 37.78 34.03 5.89
N GLU A 139 38.09 32.78 6.22
CA GLU A 139 39.45 32.34 6.55
C GLU A 139 40.36 32.39 5.31
N GLN A 140 39.87 31.97 4.15
CA GLN A 140 40.60 32.07 2.89
C GLN A 140 40.81 33.53 2.46
N SER A 141 39.80 34.39 2.64
CA SER A 141 39.91 35.84 2.37
C SER A 141 40.98 36.51 3.26
N ASN A 142 41.11 36.09 4.52
CA ASN A 142 42.14 36.62 5.43
C ASN A 142 43.55 36.07 5.16
N LYS A 143 43.66 34.88 4.54
CA LYS A 143 44.95 34.31 4.10
C LYS A 143 45.45 34.90 2.77
N SER A 144 44.58 35.57 2.03
CA SER A 144 44.86 36.15 0.70
C SER A 144 45.12 37.66 0.73
N ALA A 145 45.05 38.29 1.90
CA ALA A 145 45.34 39.70 2.17
C ALA A 145 46.66 39.84 2.94
#